data_AF-B0MYQ7-F1
#
_entry.id   AF-B0MYQ7-F1
#
_cell.length_a   1.000
_cell.length_b   1.000
_cell.length_c   1.000
_cell.angle_alpha   90.00
_cell.angle_beta   90.00
_cell.angle_gamma   90.00
#
_symmetry.space_group_name_H-M   'P 1'
#
loop_
_entity.id
_entity.type
_entity.pdbx_description
1 polymer ?
#
loop_
_entity_poly.entity_id
_entity_poly.type
_entity_poly.pdbx_seq_one_letter_code
_entity_poly.pdbx_strand_id
1 'polypeptide(L)'
;MGKTININNLSKEEINSFYDFVCDYELNIKNKYGNYNLNDTKLIAFCATNHIALKNKRSKLPYLFWFSTHQDKRTKINDKAHHLMRHIRNAFAHGLIKKEGKNFTFQDYSTIGTQTMGGHIRCDLFWAMLDLLKHTKL
;
A
#
# COMPACT_ATOMS: atom_id res chain seq x y z
N MET A 1 0.46 -32.87 13.73
CA MET A 1 -0.11 -31.70 13.02
C MET A 1 1.04 -30.83 12.55
N GLY A 2 1.32 -30.82 11.23
CA GLY A 2 2.41 -30.02 10.67
C GLY A 2 2.14 -28.53 10.88
N LYS A 3 3.12 -27.79 11.40
CA LYS A 3 3.08 -26.33 11.47
C LYS A 3 2.78 -25.81 10.07
N THR A 4 1.61 -25.24 9.86
CA THR A 4 1.29 -24.49 8.65
C THR A 4 2.36 -23.40 8.54
N ILE A 5 3.26 -23.53 7.56
CA ILE A 5 4.31 -22.55 7.34
C ILE A 5 3.59 -21.28 6.94
N ASN A 6 3.52 -20.35 7.88
CA ASN A 6 2.82 -19.11 7.67
C ASN A 6 3.69 -18.26 6.76
N ILE A 7 3.41 -18.26 5.46
CA ILE A 7 4.15 -17.49 4.48
C ILE A 7 4.15 -16.05 5.00
N ASN A 8 5.34 -15.53 5.29
CA ASN A 8 5.57 -14.16 5.74
C ASN A 8 4.91 -13.74 7.07
N ASN A 9 4.58 -14.69 7.96
CA ASN A 9 4.01 -14.45 9.30
C ASN A 9 2.64 -13.74 9.35
N LEU A 10 1.88 -13.72 8.26
CA LEU A 10 0.54 -13.12 8.23
C LEU A 10 -0.49 -14.05 8.89
N SER A 11 -1.33 -13.58 9.79
CA SER A 11 -2.46 -14.38 10.29
C SER A 11 -3.46 -14.70 9.18
N LYS A 12 -4.31 -15.70 9.40
CA LYS A 12 -5.37 -16.06 8.43
C LYS A 12 -6.33 -14.88 8.20
N GLU A 13 -6.64 -14.13 9.25
CA GLU A 13 -7.49 -12.95 9.22
C GLU A 13 -6.86 -11.83 8.38
N GLU A 14 -5.55 -11.63 8.49
CA GLU A 14 -4.81 -10.65 7.68
C GLU A 14 -4.76 -11.07 6.21
N ILE A 15 -4.54 -12.36 5.94
CA ILE A 15 -4.58 -12.91 4.58
C ILE A 15 -5.95 -12.66 3.96
N ASN A 16 -7.04 -12.97 4.68
CA ASN A 16 -8.41 -12.70 4.21
C ASN A 16 -8.63 -11.20 3.94
N SER A 17 -8.19 -10.33 4.84
CA SER A 17 -8.33 -8.87 4.68
C SER A 17 -7.59 -8.35 3.44
N PHE A 18 -6.40 -8.90 3.14
CA PHE A 18 -5.68 -8.59 1.92
C PHE A 18 -6.40 -9.14 0.67
N TYR A 19 -6.96 -10.34 0.73
CA TYR A 19 -7.78 -10.88 -0.36
C TYR A 19 -9.00 -10.00 -0.64
N ASP A 20 -9.71 -9.56 0.39
CA ASP A 20 -10.85 -8.65 0.26
C ASP A 20 -10.42 -7.33 -0.41
N PHE A 21 -9.27 -6.79 -0.01
CA PHE A 21 -8.68 -5.63 -0.67
C PHE A 21 -8.35 -5.89 -2.14
N VAL A 22 -7.75 -7.04 -2.50
CA VAL A 22 -7.42 -7.36 -3.90
C VAL A 22 -8.68 -7.50 -4.74
N CYS A 23 -9.71 -8.17 -4.23
CA CYS A 23 -11.01 -8.28 -4.89
C CYS A 23 -11.64 -6.91 -5.14
N ASP A 24 -11.70 -6.05 -4.12
CA ASP A 24 -12.18 -4.68 -4.24
C ASP A 24 -11.34 -3.85 -5.21
N TYR A 25 -10.01 -4.05 -5.21
CA TYR A 25 -9.14 -3.37 -6.15
C TYR A 25 -9.46 -3.74 -7.59
N GLU A 26 -9.54 -5.04 -7.91
CA GLU A 26 -9.81 -5.51 -9.27
C GLU A 26 -11.20 -5.13 -9.77
N LEU A 27 -12.22 -5.16 -8.89
CA LEU A 27 -13.61 -4.86 -9.25
C LEU A 27 -13.91 -3.35 -9.29
N ASN A 28 -13.41 -2.59 -8.33
CA ASN A 28 -13.90 -1.23 -8.07
C ASN A 28 -12.85 -0.13 -8.22
N ILE A 29 -11.54 -0.42 -8.09
CA ILE A 29 -10.48 0.59 -8.03
C ILE A 29 -9.68 0.65 -9.33
N LYS A 30 -9.34 -0.50 -9.91
CA LYS A 30 -8.41 -0.64 -11.05
C LYS A 30 -8.74 0.30 -12.22
N ASN A 31 -10.02 0.39 -12.58
CA ASN A 31 -10.48 1.18 -13.73
C ASN A 31 -10.83 2.64 -13.39
N LYS A 32 -10.70 3.06 -12.12
CA LYS A 32 -11.00 4.42 -11.64
C LYS A 32 -9.72 5.27 -11.51
N TYR A 33 -8.87 5.20 -12.53
CA TYR A 33 -7.66 6.02 -12.58
C TYR A 33 -8.03 7.51 -12.70
N GLY A 34 -7.44 8.34 -11.85
CA GLY A 34 -7.75 9.76 -11.76
C GLY A 34 -8.84 10.13 -10.76
N ASN A 35 -9.28 9.19 -9.92
CA ASN A 35 -10.34 9.46 -8.95
C ASN A 35 -9.82 9.61 -7.52
N TYR A 36 -8.55 9.29 -7.26
CA TYR A 36 -7.98 9.25 -5.92
C TYR A 36 -6.93 10.33 -5.71
N ASN A 37 -6.86 10.88 -4.50
CA ASN A 37 -6.02 12.03 -4.19
C ASN A 37 -5.10 11.75 -3.00
N LEU A 38 -3.78 11.59 -3.27
CA LEU A 38 -2.81 11.41 -2.19
C LEU A 38 -2.51 12.70 -1.41
N ASN A 39 -3.09 13.83 -1.83
CA ASN A 39 -2.99 15.11 -1.12
C ASN A 39 -4.33 15.48 -0.45
N ASP A 40 -5.25 14.52 -0.29
CA ASP A 40 -6.47 14.74 0.48
C ASP A 40 -6.15 15.19 1.91
N THR A 41 -6.86 16.21 2.39
CA THR A 41 -6.58 16.85 3.69
C THR A 41 -6.72 15.88 4.86
N LYS A 42 -7.70 14.95 4.81
CA LYS A 42 -7.89 13.96 5.88
C LYS A 42 -6.76 12.95 5.89
N LEU A 43 -6.32 12.51 4.70
CA LEU A 43 -5.17 11.61 4.58
C LEU A 43 -3.89 12.28 5.09
N ILE A 44 -3.63 13.53 4.71
CA ILE A 44 -2.46 14.29 5.18
C ILE A 44 -2.50 14.43 6.71
N ALA A 45 -3.65 14.83 7.27
CA ALA A 45 -3.80 14.97 8.71
C ALA A 45 -3.60 13.64 9.44
N PHE A 46 -4.16 12.54 8.92
CA PHE A 46 -3.95 11.20 9.48
C PHE A 46 -2.47 10.80 9.47
N CYS A 47 -1.76 11.02 8.35
CA CYS A 47 -0.34 10.71 8.24
C CYS A 47 0.51 11.57 9.19
N ALA A 48 0.19 12.86 9.33
CA ALA A 48 0.90 13.75 10.25
C ALA A 48 0.73 13.31 11.71
N THR A 49 -0.52 13.05 12.13
CA THR A 49 -0.86 12.61 13.50
C THR A 49 -0.21 11.28 13.87
N ASN A 50 -0.13 10.34 12.92
CA ASN A 50 0.40 9.01 13.17
C ASN A 50 1.89 8.86 12.78
N HIS A 51 2.57 9.97 12.46
CA HIS A 51 3.98 9.98 12.06
C HIS A 51 4.29 9.02 10.90
N ILE A 52 3.49 9.09 9.83
CA ILE A 52 3.65 8.30 8.60
C ILE A 52 4.22 9.20 7.50
N ALA A 53 5.36 8.81 6.95
CA ALA A 53 5.92 9.45 5.76
C ALA A 53 5.43 8.75 4.48
N LEU A 54 4.58 9.41 3.70
CA LEU A 54 4.23 8.98 2.34
C LEU A 54 5.20 9.58 1.31
N LYS A 55 5.53 8.82 0.26
CA LYS A 55 6.41 9.19 -0.88
C LYS A 55 7.91 9.32 -0.58
N ASN A 56 8.37 9.08 0.65
CA ASN A 56 9.77 9.30 1.03
C ASN A 56 10.55 7.99 1.16
N LYS A 57 11.58 7.79 0.31
CA LYS A 57 12.50 6.64 0.38
C LYS A 57 13.29 6.59 1.69
N ARG A 58 13.54 7.74 2.30
CA ARG A 58 14.26 7.89 3.57
C ARG A 58 13.49 8.88 4.42
N SER A 59 13.11 8.48 5.62
CA SER A 59 12.44 9.33 6.62
C SER A 59 12.95 8.95 8.00
N LYS A 60 13.03 9.92 8.91
CA LYS A 60 13.28 9.67 10.34
C LYS A 60 12.02 9.24 11.09
N LEU A 61 10.86 9.30 10.44
CA LEU A 61 9.59 8.88 11.01
C LEU A 61 9.54 7.35 11.16
N PRO A 62 8.83 6.84 12.18
CA PRO A 62 8.77 5.41 12.46
C PRO A 62 8.09 4.61 11.34
N TYR A 63 7.17 5.23 10.60
CA TYR A 63 6.45 4.59 9.50
C TYR A 63 6.70 5.33 8.19
N LEU A 64 6.96 4.57 7.14
CA LEU A 64 7.25 5.12 5.82
C LEU A 64 6.69 4.24 4.72
N PHE A 65 6.23 4.88 3.65
CA PHE A 65 5.96 4.26 2.36
C PHE A 65 6.58 5.09 1.26
N TRP A 66 7.38 4.45 0.43
CA TRP A 66 7.84 5.01 -0.82
C TRP A 66 7.42 4.11 -1.96
N PHE A 67 7.11 4.72 -3.09
CA PHE A 67 6.71 4.01 -4.29
C PHE A 67 7.08 4.83 -5.52
N SER A 68 7.41 4.14 -6.60
CA SER A 68 7.68 4.74 -7.89
C SER A 68 6.36 5.18 -8.51
N THR A 69 6.22 6.47 -8.81
CA THR A 69 5.05 6.99 -9.51
C THR A 69 5.26 6.99 -11.02
N HIS A 70 5.92 5.97 -11.60
CA HIS A 70 6.29 6.01 -13.01
C HIS A 70 5.03 6.24 -13.86
N GLN A 71 4.98 7.39 -14.52
CA GLN A 71 3.88 7.82 -15.37
C GLN A 71 4.14 7.28 -16.76
N ASP A 72 3.11 6.69 -17.37
CA ASP A 72 3.09 6.65 -18.83
C ASP A 72 2.95 8.10 -19.32
N LYS A 73 3.84 8.56 -20.20
CA LYS A 73 3.92 9.96 -20.66
C LYS A 73 2.61 10.46 -21.30
N ARG A 74 1.69 9.55 -21.63
CA ARG A 74 0.42 9.82 -22.30
C ARG A 74 -0.71 10.23 -21.35
N THR A 75 -0.60 9.98 -20.05
CA THR A 75 -1.65 10.32 -19.07
C THR A 75 -1.22 11.47 -18.16
N LYS A 76 -1.82 12.66 -18.37
CA LYS A 76 -1.59 13.86 -17.54
C LYS A 76 -2.19 13.76 -16.12
N ILE A 77 -2.93 12.70 -15.83
CA ILE A 77 -3.60 12.54 -14.54
C ILE A 77 -2.60 11.95 -13.54
N ASN A 78 -2.25 12.75 -12.54
CA ASN A 78 -1.29 12.42 -11.49
C ASN A 78 -1.96 11.61 -10.37
N ASP A 79 -2.36 10.37 -10.64
CA ASP A 79 -3.03 9.52 -9.64
C ASP A 79 -2.04 8.71 -8.79
N LYS A 80 -1.35 9.43 -7.90
CA LYS A 80 -0.38 8.82 -6.97
C LYS A 80 -1.05 7.89 -5.95
N ALA A 81 -2.32 8.12 -5.60
CA ALA A 81 -3.04 7.30 -4.63
C ALA A 81 -3.42 5.95 -5.24
N HIS A 82 -3.92 5.94 -6.47
CA HIS A 82 -4.15 4.70 -7.22
C HIS A 82 -2.86 3.91 -7.42
N HIS A 83 -1.76 4.57 -7.78
CA HIS A 83 -0.47 3.91 -7.90
C HIS A 83 -0.02 3.22 -6.60
N LEU A 84 -0.20 3.86 -5.45
CA LEU A 84 0.09 3.24 -4.16
C LEU A 84 -0.77 2.00 -3.93
N MET A 85 -2.08 2.07 -4.16
CA MET A 85 -2.97 0.91 -4.03
C MET A 85 -2.59 -0.23 -4.99
N ARG A 86 -2.18 0.10 -6.22
CA ARG A 86 -1.66 -0.89 -7.18
C ARG A 86 -0.40 -1.59 -6.65
N HIS A 87 0.55 -0.85 -6.09
CA HIS A 87 1.77 -1.43 -5.54
C HIS A 87 1.48 -2.31 -4.31
N ILE A 88 0.54 -1.91 -3.44
CA ILE A 88 0.09 -2.73 -2.32
C ILE A 88 -0.54 -4.03 -2.82
N ARG A 89 -1.40 -3.96 -3.84
CA ARG A 89 -2.00 -5.15 -4.47
C ARG A 89 -0.94 -6.09 -5.04
N ASN A 90 0.04 -5.54 -5.77
CA ASN A 90 1.14 -6.32 -6.35
C ASN A 90 1.98 -7.01 -5.27
N ALA A 91 2.36 -6.25 -4.23
CA ALA A 91 3.12 -6.79 -3.11
C ALA A 91 2.41 -7.98 -2.48
N PHE A 92 1.07 -7.92 -2.30
CA PHE A 92 0.33 -9.06 -1.79
C PHE A 92 0.30 -10.23 -2.78
N ALA A 93 -0.05 -9.98 -4.04
CA ALA A 93 -0.15 -11.01 -5.08
C ALA A 93 1.18 -11.75 -5.32
N HIS A 94 2.31 -11.09 -5.09
CA HIS A 94 3.65 -11.67 -5.21
C HIS A 94 4.20 -12.25 -3.89
N GLY A 95 3.45 -12.21 -2.79
CA GLY A 95 3.91 -12.70 -1.50
C GLY A 95 5.07 -11.88 -0.93
N LEU A 96 5.06 -10.57 -1.13
CA LEU A 96 6.12 -9.62 -0.73
C LEU A 96 5.70 -8.72 0.45
N ILE A 97 4.65 -9.11 1.17
CA ILE A 97 4.21 -8.49 2.41
C ILE A 97 4.59 -9.42 3.55
N LYS A 98 5.31 -8.90 4.55
CA LYS A 98 5.68 -9.63 5.77
C LYS A 98 5.18 -8.94 7.01
N LYS A 99 4.92 -9.74 8.04
CA LYS A 99 4.59 -9.24 9.38
C LYS A 99 5.75 -9.46 10.33
N GLU A 100 6.11 -8.38 11.02
CA GLU A 100 7.15 -8.31 12.04
C GLU A 100 6.53 -7.71 13.30
N GLY A 101 6.02 -8.58 14.18
CA GLY A 101 5.30 -8.18 15.38
C GLY A 101 4.00 -7.44 15.06
N LYS A 102 3.97 -6.14 15.36
CA LYS A 102 2.82 -5.25 15.11
C LYS A 102 2.92 -4.46 13.79
N ASN A 103 3.95 -4.75 12.98
CA ASN A 103 4.22 -4.00 11.77
C ASN A 103 4.15 -4.89 10.53
N PHE A 104 3.73 -4.30 9.42
CA PHE A 104 3.90 -4.85 8.10
C PHE A 104 5.12 -4.23 7.41
N THR A 105 5.85 -5.06 6.68
CA THR A 105 6.85 -4.63 5.69
C THR A 105 6.35 -4.98 4.30
N PHE A 106 6.49 -4.04 3.37
CA PHE A 106 6.03 -4.16 1.99
C PHE A 106 7.20 -4.01 1.04
N GLN A 107 7.23 -4.85 0.02
CA GLN A 107 8.13 -4.69 -1.12
C GLN A 107 7.35 -4.90 -2.41
N ASP A 108 7.69 -4.14 -3.44
CA ASP A 108 7.25 -4.42 -4.81
C ASP A 108 8.43 -4.23 -5.75
N TYR A 109 8.43 -4.99 -6.84
CA TYR A 109 9.49 -4.97 -7.84
C TYR A 109 8.89 -4.85 -9.24
N SER A 110 9.59 -4.13 -10.10
CA SER A 110 9.35 -4.14 -11.54
C SER A 110 9.68 -5.50 -12.16
N THR A 111 9.25 -5.72 -13.40
CA THR A 111 9.55 -6.93 -14.18
C THR A 111 11.04 -7.19 -14.39
N ILE A 112 11.87 -6.15 -14.32
CA ILE A 112 13.34 -6.23 -14.43
C ILE A 112 14.04 -6.32 -13.07
N GLY A 113 13.31 -6.58 -11.99
CA GLY A 113 13.86 -6.78 -10.64
C GLY A 113 14.22 -5.50 -9.87
N THR A 114 13.99 -4.31 -10.43
CA THR A 114 14.18 -3.04 -9.69
C THR A 114 13.05 -2.83 -8.69
N GLN A 115 13.37 -2.53 -7.43
CA GLN A 115 12.36 -2.23 -6.40
C GLN A 115 11.56 -0.97 -6.76
N THR A 116 10.24 -1.12 -6.79
CA THR A 116 9.26 -0.09 -7.14
C THR A 116 8.50 0.42 -5.92
N MET A 117 8.40 -0.35 -4.84
CA MET A 117 7.83 0.10 -3.57
C MET A 117 8.60 -0.48 -2.38
N GLY A 118 8.70 0.31 -1.32
CA GLY A 118 9.05 -0.16 0.01
C GLY A 118 8.15 0.49 1.05
N GLY A 119 7.69 -0.28 2.03
CA GLY A 119 6.85 0.21 3.11
C GLY A 119 7.16 -0.44 4.44
N HIS A 120 7.02 0.32 5.52
CA HIS A 120 7.03 -0.17 6.89
C HIS A 120 6.00 0.61 7.70
N ILE A 121 5.02 -0.07 8.27
CA ILE A 121 3.89 0.56 8.96
C ILE A 121 3.26 -0.38 9.98
N ARG A 122 2.68 0.16 11.05
CA ARG A 122 1.88 -0.63 12.00
C ARG A 122 0.63 -1.21 11.33
N CYS A 123 0.24 -2.44 11.68
CA CYS A 123 -0.83 -3.17 11.02
C CYS A 123 -2.19 -2.43 11.05
N ASP A 124 -2.59 -1.89 12.19
CA ASP A 124 -3.81 -1.09 12.36
C ASP A 124 -3.78 0.21 11.56
N LEU A 125 -2.65 0.92 11.59
CA LEU A 125 -2.47 2.18 10.85
C LEU A 125 -2.49 1.95 9.34
N PHE A 126 -1.98 0.81 8.88
CA PHE A 126 -2.04 0.43 7.48
C PHE A 126 -3.49 0.31 6.99
N TRP A 127 -4.33 -0.43 7.71
CA TRP A 127 -5.72 -0.63 7.30
C TRP A 127 -6.52 0.66 7.37
N ALA A 128 -6.32 1.49 8.39
CA ALA A 128 -6.94 2.81 8.49
C ALA A 128 -6.48 3.75 7.35
N MET A 129 -5.19 3.74 7.01
CA MET A 129 -4.66 4.51 5.88
C MET A 129 -5.24 4.03 4.55
N LEU A 130 -5.34 2.72 4.35
CA LEU A 130 -5.88 2.13 3.13
C LEU A 130 -7.37 2.47 2.95
N ASP A 131 -8.14 2.45 4.03
CA ASP A 131 -9.54 2.87 4.01
C ASP A 131 -9.67 4.36 3.64
N LEU A 132 -8.85 5.24 4.23
CA LEU A 132 -8.81 6.65 3.84
C LEU A 132 -8.45 6.83 2.36
N LEU A 133 -7.45 6.10 1.86
CA LEU A 133 -7.02 6.15 0.46
C LEU A 133 -8.17 5.84 -0.50
N LYS A 134 -8.98 4.82 -0.21
CA LYS A 134 -10.15 4.43 -1.02
C LYS A 134 -11.26 5.50 -1.04
N HIS A 135 -11.33 6.33 -0.01
CA HIS A 135 -12.33 7.39 0.11
C HIS A 135 -11.82 8.78 -0.30
N THR A 136 -10.53 8.92 -0.61
CA THR A 136 -10.02 10.15 -1.22
C THR A 136 -10.69 10.34 -2.59
N LYS A 137 -11.25 11.52 -2.82
CA LYS A 137 -11.78 11.92 -4.13
C LYS A 137 -10.95 13.08 -4.66
N LEU A 138 -10.60 13.02 -5.95
CA LEU A 138 -10.03 14.15 -6.68
C LEU A 138 -11.07 15.24 -6.92
#